data_AF-A0A7S2USA9-F1
#
_entry.id   AF-A0A7S2USA9-F1
#
_cell.length_a   1.000
_cell.length_b   1.000
_cell.length_c   1.000
_cell.angle_alpha   90.00
_cell.angle_beta   90.00
_cell.angle_gamma   90.00
#
_symmetry.space_group_name_H-M   'P 1'
#
loop_
_entity.id
_entity.type
_entity.pdbx_description
1 polymer ?
#
loop_
_entity_poly.entity_id
_entity_poly.type
_entity_poly.pdbx_seq_one_letter_code
_entity_poly.pdbx_strand_id
1 'polypeptide(L)'
;PSVAQFRLASVPLQREFSSKPLIPGVGLGKTSTGLVGLAVDHEAVPKMIVKYQAILDKLAASDMPEDAQYRINVEAIARYRIKAAQENLEDPEMVEELCNCGQVEELVIQADQEMGVVDMYIRERWWELIKPVDVEYNPDPADDDYTEPPTEKA
;
A
#
# COMPACT_ATOMS: atom_id res chain seq x y z
N PRO A 1 35.61 -22.26 37.29
CA PRO A 1 35.30 -21.26 36.24
C PRO A 1 33.78 -21.13 36.05
N SER A 2 33.24 -20.02 36.56
CA SER A 2 31.80 -19.69 36.58
C SER A 2 31.31 -19.36 35.17
N VAL A 3 30.24 -20.01 34.71
CA VAL A 3 29.52 -19.64 33.48
C VAL A 3 28.34 -18.75 33.90
N ALA A 4 28.45 -17.48 33.52
CA ALA A 4 27.51 -16.43 33.87
C ALA A 4 26.09 -16.71 33.37
N GLN A 5 25.12 -16.54 34.28
CA GLN A 5 23.70 -16.53 33.96
C GLN A 5 23.38 -15.28 33.13
N PHE A 6 22.96 -15.47 31.89
CA PHE A 6 22.36 -14.41 31.08
C PHE A 6 20.99 -14.06 31.68
N ARG A 7 20.91 -12.93 32.38
CA ARG A 7 19.64 -12.32 32.75
C ARG A 7 19.05 -11.65 31.52
N LEU A 8 17.94 -12.16 31.03
CA LEU A 8 17.04 -11.42 30.13
C LEU A 8 16.57 -10.18 30.89
N ALA A 9 17.05 -9.00 30.46
CA ALA A 9 16.52 -7.74 30.95
C ALA A 9 15.07 -7.62 30.45
N SER A 10 14.11 -7.76 31.36
CA SER A 10 12.72 -7.37 31.13
C SER A 10 12.68 -5.87 30.91
N VAL A 11 12.66 -5.42 29.65
CA VAL A 11 12.42 -4.01 29.32
C VAL A 11 10.97 -3.70 29.69
N PRO A 12 10.70 -2.76 30.63
CA PRO A 12 9.35 -2.35 30.92
C PRO A 12 8.79 -1.62 29.69
N LEU A 13 7.64 -2.09 29.19
CA LEU A 13 6.87 -1.42 28.15
C LEU A 13 6.23 -0.16 28.76
N GLN A 14 7.01 0.90 28.93
CA GLN A 14 6.47 2.22 29.19
C GLN A 14 5.78 2.69 27.90
N ARG A 15 4.47 2.47 27.81
CA ARG A 15 3.61 3.22 26.88
C ARG A 15 3.70 4.67 27.33
N GLU A 16 4.57 5.45 26.69
CA GLU A 16 4.54 6.89 26.81
C GLU A 16 3.20 7.37 26.22
N PHE A 17 2.37 7.98 27.05
CA PHE A 17 1.16 8.64 26.57
C PHE A 17 1.63 9.90 25.83
N SER A 18 1.30 10.00 24.54
CA SER A 18 1.65 11.18 23.74
C SER A 18 1.19 12.43 24.45
N SER A 19 2.11 13.38 24.63
CA SER A 19 1.87 14.61 25.39
C SER A 19 1.12 15.67 24.58
N LYS A 20 0.89 15.42 23.29
CA LYS A 20 0.18 16.34 22.39
C LYS A 20 -1.32 16.31 22.70
N PRO A 21 -1.98 17.48 22.86
CA PRO A 21 -3.41 17.53 23.08
C PRO A 21 -4.16 17.04 21.83
N LEU A 22 -5.12 16.13 22.03
CA LEU A 22 -6.02 15.68 20.96
C LEU A 22 -7.03 16.77 20.64
N ILE A 23 -7.00 17.26 19.39
CA ILE A 23 -7.95 18.27 18.89
C ILE A 23 -9.05 17.55 18.11
N PRO A 24 -10.34 17.69 18.48
CA PRO A 24 -11.43 17.06 17.75
C PRO A 24 -11.45 17.49 16.29
N GLY A 25 -11.49 16.51 15.38
CA GLY A 25 -11.64 16.72 13.94
C GLY A 25 -10.35 16.74 13.12
N VAL A 26 -9.17 16.67 13.74
CA VAL A 26 -7.86 16.76 13.07
C VAL A 26 -6.88 15.73 13.60
N GLY A 27 -5.95 15.28 12.76
CA GLY A 27 -4.90 14.32 13.09
C GLY A 27 -5.42 13.08 13.82
N LEU A 28 -4.78 12.74 14.94
CA LEU A 28 -5.20 11.65 15.83
C LEU A 28 -6.59 11.86 16.48
N GLY A 29 -7.10 13.10 16.51
CA GLY A 29 -8.43 13.44 17.01
C GLY A 29 -9.51 13.49 15.92
N LYS A 30 -9.23 13.00 14.70
CA LYS A 30 -10.18 12.93 13.58
C LYS A 30 -11.48 12.25 14.03
N THR A 31 -12.63 12.87 13.76
CA THR A 31 -13.96 12.38 14.17
C THR A 31 -14.77 11.81 13.01
N SER A 32 -14.43 12.18 11.78
CA SER A 32 -15.02 11.67 10.54
C SER A 32 -13.99 11.78 9.42
N THR A 33 -14.00 10.83 8.50
CA THR A 33 -13.23 10.89 7.24
C THR A 33 -13.93 11.79 6.21
N GLY A 34 -15.20 12.13 6.42
CA GLY A 34 -16.03 12.81 5.42
C GLY A 34 -16.48 11.92 4.25
N LEU A 35 -16.11 10.64 4.25
CA LEU A 35 -16.46 9.67 3.20
C LEU A 35 -17.51 8.67 3.73
N VAL A 36 -18.57 8.46 2.95
CA VAL A 36 -19.61 7.48 3.31
C VAL A 36 -19.02 6.08 3.22
N GLY A 37 -19.22 5.27 4.27
CA GLY A 37 -18.74 3.90 4.31
C GLY A 37 -17.28 3.73 4.74
N LEU A 38 -16.56 4.82 5.05
CA LEU A 38 -15.20 4.77 5.58
C LEU A 38 -15.15 5.37 7.00
N ALA A 39 -15.13 4.51 8.02
CA ALA A 39 -14.98 4.94 9.39
C ALA A 39 -13.55 5.42 9.70
N VAL A 40 -13.40 6.36 10.63
CA VAL A 40 -12.09 6.77 11.13
C VAL A 40 -11.41 5.60 11.82
N ASP A 41 -10.10 5.44 11.57
CA ASP A 41 -9.28 4.41 12.18
C ASP A 41 -8.00 5.03 12.76
N HIS A 42 -8.00 5.23 14.08
CA HIS A 42 -6.85 5.82 14.78
C HIS A 42 -5.58 4.96 14.72
N GLU A 43 -5.70 3.68 14.36
CA GLU A 43 -4.57 2.77 14.16
C GLU A 43 -4.19 2.61 12.68
N ALA A 44 -4.71 3.46 11.78
CA ALA A 44 -4.47 3.36 10.36
C ALA A 44 -2.97 3.41 10.01
N VAL A 45 -2.20 4.34 10.59
CA VAL A 45 -0.76 4.50 10.28
C VAL A 45 0.05 3.25 10.68
N PRO A 46 -0.06 2.71 11.91
CA PRO A 46 0.53 1.41 12.24
C PRO A 46 0.06 0.26 11.34
N LYS A 47 -1.24 0.21 10.98
CA LYS A 47 -1.80 -0.82 10.09
C LYS A 47 -1.22 -0.75 8.69
N MET A 48 -0.97 0.45 8.15
CA MET A 48 -0.31 0.63 6.86
C MET A 48 1.05 -0.06 6.85
N ILE A 49 1.88 0.14 7.88
CA ILE A 49 3.21 -0.47 7.97
C ILE A 49 3.11 -1.99 7.88
N VAL A 50 2.21 -2.59 8.66
CA VAL A 50 2.01 -4.04 8.67
C VAL A 50 1.54 -4.56 7.31
N LYS A 51 0.58 -3.88 6.67
CA LYS A 51 0.01 -4.32 5.39
C LYS A 51 0.99 -4.18 4.23
N TYR A 52 1.69 -3.05 4.12
CA TYR A 52 2.72 -2.89 3.09
C TYR A 52 3.91 -3.83 3.31
N GLN A 53 4.29 -4.10 4.56
CA GLN A 53 5.34 -5.09 4.83
C GLN A 53 4.91 -6.49 4.39
N ALA A 54 3.64 -6.88 4.62
CA ALA A 54 3.12 -8.15 4.14
C ALA A 54 3.16 -8.26 2.60
N ILE A 55 2.92 -7.17 1.86
CA ILE A 55 3.07 -7.14 0.40
C ILE A 55 4.51 -7.43 0.00
N LEU A 56 5.48 -6.75 0.64
CA LEU A 56 6.91 -6.97 0.39
C LEU A 56 7.31 -8.43 0.68
N ASP A 57 6.85 -8.98 1.80
CA ASP A 57 7.15 -10.35 2.20
C ASP A 57 6.54 -11.36 1.20
N LYS A 58 5.33 -11.10 0.71
CA LYS A 58 4.66 -11.93 -0.30
C LYS A 58 5.40 -11.92 -1.63
N LEU A 59 5.84 -10.75 -2.10
CA LEU A 59 6.63 -10.63 -3.33
C LEU A 59 7.98 -11.34 -3.18
N ALA A 60 8.66 -11.16 -2.05
CA ALA A 60 9.94 -11.81 -1.76
C ALA A 60 9.83 -13.35 -1.68
N ALA A 61 8.69 -13.87 -1.21
CA ALA A 61 8.41 -15.30 -1.16
C ALA A 61 7.90 -15.89 -2.48
N SER A 62 7.56 -15.05 -3.46
CA SER A 62 7.04 -15.47 -4.76
C SER A 62 8.14 -15.91 -5.73
N ASP A 63 7.74 -16.52 -6.84
CA ASP A 63 8.60 -16.85 -7.97
C ASP A 63 8.70 -15.73 -9.03
N MET A 64 8.09 -14.57 -8.76
CA MET A 64 8.19 -13.40 -9.61
C MET A 64 9.62 -12.86 -9.60
N PRO A 65 10.28 -12.72 -10.77
CA PRO A 65 11.67 -12.30 -10.83
C PRO A 65 11.82 -10.82 -10.43
N GLU A 66 13.02 -10.44 -9.95
CA GLU A 66 13.31 -9.08 -9.45
C GLU A 66 13.28 -8.00 -10.54
N ASP A 67 13.44 -8.40 -11.80
CA ASP A 67 13.37 -7.52 -12.97
C ASP A 67 11.93 -7.35 -13.51
N ALA A 68 10.94 -8.06 -12.95
CA ALA A 68 9.55 -7.85 -13.31
C ALA A 68 9.12 -6.42 -12.96
N GLN A 69 8.69 -5.65 -13.97
CA GLN A 69 8.36 -4.24 -13.79
C GLN A 69 7.31 -3.98 -12.70
N TYR A 70 6.33 -4.88 -12.58
CA TYR A 70 5.32 -4.82 -11.53
C TYR A 70 5.96 -4.92 -10.13
N ARG A 71 6.86 -5.89 -9.91
CA ARG A 71 7.58 -6.06 -8.63
C ARG A 71 8.37 -4.80 -8.28
N ILE A 72 9.15 -4.28 -9.23
CA ILE A 72 9.96 -3.08 -9.04
C ILE A 72 9.10 -1.92 -8.53
N ASN A 73 7.96 -1.69 -9.19
CA ASN A 73 7.08 -0.56 -8.89
C ASN A 73 6.38 -0.75 -7.52
N VAL A 74 5.83 -1.93 -7.27
CA VAL A 74 5.11 -2.20 -6.01
C VAL A 74 6.06 -2.17 -4.82
N GLU A 75 7.28 -2.72 -4.95
CA GLU A 75 8.29 -2.64 -3.89
C GLU A 75 8.69 -1.19 -3.61
N ALA A 76 8.90 -0.38 -4.65
CA ALA A 76 9.26 1.03 -4.48
C ALA A 76 8.16 1.81 -3.73
N ILE A 77 6.89 1.62 -4.14
CA ILE A 77 5.73 2.27 -3.51
C ILE A 77 5.58 1.81 -2.06
N ALA A 78 5.62 0.50 -1.81
CA ALA A 78 5.44 -0.06 -0.47
C ALA A 78 6.54 0.43 0.49
N ARG A 79 7.82 0.41 0.07
CA ARG A 79 8.93 0.92 0.88
C ARG A 79 8.80 2.41 1.18
N TYR A 80 8.39 3.20 0.19
CA TYR A 80 8.16 4.63 0.36
C TYR A 80 7.05 4.90 1.40
N ARG A 81 5.88 4.24 1.25
CA ARG A 81 4.74 4.41 2.16
C ARG A 81 5.04 3.91 3.59
N ILE A 82 5.77 2.80 3.72
CA ILE A 82 6.25 2.32 5.04
C ILE A 82 7.14 3.37 5.69
N LYS A 83 8.10 3.93 4.94
CA LYS A 83 9.00 4.95 5.47
C LYS A 83 8.24 6.19 5.93
N ALA A 84 7.31 6.69 5.12
CA ALA A 84 6.50 7.85 5.47
C ALA A 84 5.69 7.62 6.76
N ALA A 85 5.08 6.43 6.89
CA ALA A 85 4.31 6.03 8.08
C ALA A 85 5.20 5.84 9.33
N GLN A 86 6.39 5.25 9.19
CA GLN A 86 7.33 5.04 10.29
C GLN A 86 7.90 6.36 10.84
N GLU A 87 8.20 7.30 9.96
CA GLU A 87 8.75 8.61 10.34
C GLU A 87 7.68 9.52 11.01
N ASN A 88 6.39 9.25 10.76
CA ASN A 88 5.28 10.12 11.18
C ASN A 88 4.14 9.35 11.90
N LEU A 89 4.50 8.41 12.79
CA LEU A 89 3.52 7.55 13.50
C LEU A 89 2.40 8.30 14.25
N GLU A 90 2.69 9.50 14.76
CA GLU A 90 1.74 10.33 15.51
C GLU A 90 1.12 11.47 14.66
N ASP A 91 1.42 11.53 13.36
CA ASP A 91 1.01 12.61 12.46
C ASP A 91 0.43 12.05 11.16
N PRO A 92 -0.84 11.61 11.17
CA PRO A 92 -1.46 11.03 9.98
C PRO A 92 -1.60 12.05 8.84
N GLU A 93 -1.74 13.35 9.12
CA GLU A 93 -1.84 14.39 8.09
C GLU A 93 -0.52 14.52 7.31
N MET A 94 0.62 14.46 7.99
CA MET A 94 1.92 14.40 7.32
C MET A 94 2.08 13.14 6.46
N VAL A 95 1.58 11.99 6.92
CA VAL A 95 1.57 10.76 6.10
C VAL A 95 0.71 10.94 4.84
N GLU A 96 -0.47 11.55 4.97
CA GLU A 96 -1.38 11.86 3.85
C GLU A 96 -0.72 12.80 2.84
N GLU A 97 -0.07 13.86 3.32
CA GLU A 97 0.65 14.83 2.48
C GLU A 97 1.81 14.19 1.72
N LEU A 98 2.65 13.40 2.41
CA LEU A 98 3.78 12.72 1.79
C LEU A 98 3.32 11.68 0.76
N CYS A 99 2.32 10.85 1.11
CA CYS A 99 1.82 9.82 0.20
C CYS A 99 1.00 10.41 -0.95
N ASN A 100 0.39 11.59 -0.75
CA ASN A 100 -0.44 12.32 -1.71
C ASN A 100 -1.45 11.42 -2.46
N CYS A 101 -2.14 10.55 -1.72
CA CYS A 101 -2.98 9.50 -2.31
C CYS A 101 -4.21 9.19 -1.42
N GLY A 102 -4.86 10.24 -0.93
CA GLY A 102 -6.03 10.16 -0.06
C GLY A 102 -5.69 10.07 1.42
N GLN A 103 -6.69 9.74 2.24
CA GLN A 103 -6.55 9.63 3.70
C GLN A 103 -5.82 8.35 4.11
N VAL A 104 -5.26 8.32 5.33
CA VAL A 104 -4.59 7.12 5.86
C VAL A 104 -5.50 5.89 5.88
N GLU A 105 -6.79 6.08 6.13
CA GLU A 105 -7.78 5.00 6.08
C GLU A 105 -7.96 4.42 4.67
N GLU A 106 -7.91 5.27 3.64
CA GLU A 106 -7.96 4.83 2.24
C GLU A 106 -6.66 4.09 1.87
N LEU A 107 -5.50 4.55 2.34
CA LEU A 107 -4.21 3.91 2.09
C LEU A 107 -4.11 2.50 2.69
N VAL A 108 -4.78 2.25 3.82
CA VAL A 108 -4.92 0.91 4.41
C VAL A 108 -5.75 0.01 3.50
N ILE A 109 -6.87 0.50 2.98
CA ILE A 109 -7.74 -0.27 2.06
C ILE A 109 -7.02 -0.54 0.74
N GLN A 110 -6.31 0.46 0.20
CA GLN A 110 -5.49 0.29 -0.99
C GLN A 110 -4.44 -0.82 -0.80
N ALA A 111 -3.82 -0.92 0.37
CA ALA A 111 -2.86 -2.00 0.65
C ALA A 111 -3.54 -3.39 0.66
N ASP A 112 -4.76 -3.50 1.19
CA ASP A 112 -5.53 -4.75 1.14
C ASP A 112 -5.95 -5.13 -0.28
N GLN A 113 -6.35 -4.15 -1.08
CA GLN A 113 -6.68 -4.35 -2.49
C GLN A 113 -5.44 -4.77 -3.29
N GLU A 114 -4.29 -4.13 -3.04
CA GLU A 114 -3.02 -4.45 -3.68
C GLU A 114 -2.58 -5.88 -3.34
N MET A 115 -2.76 -6.35 -2.11
CA MET A 115 -2.50 -7.76 -1.77
C MET A 115 -3.34 -8.72 -2.64
N GLY A 116 -4.60 -8.40 -2.89
CA GLY A 116 -5.45 -9.17 -3.80
C GLY A 116 -4.95 -9.14 -5.24
N VAL A 117 -4.43 -8.01 -5.71
CA VAL A 117 -3.79 -7.89 -7.03
C VAL A 117 -2.52 -8.73 -7.07
N VAL A 118 -1.66 -8.66 -6.05
CA VAL A 118 -0.43 -9.46 -5.95
C VAL A 118 -0.74 -10.96 -6.02
N ASP A 119 -1.74 -11.44 -5.30
CA ASP A 119 -2.17 -12.84 -5.35
C ASP A 119 -2.60 -13.27 -6.76
N MET A 120 -3.37 -12.41 -7.45
CA MET A 120 -3.77 -12.65 -8.84
C MET A 120 -2.57 -12.61 -9.79
N TYR A 121 -1.69 -11.62 -9.64
CA TYR A 121 -0.51 -11.43 -10.49
C TYR A 121 0.43 -12.63 -10.41
N ILE A 122 0.67 -13.14 -9.19
CA ILE A 122 1.45 -14.36 -8.94
C ILE A 122 0.78 -15.58 -9.55
N ARG A 123 -0.52 -15.77 -9.29
CA ARG A 123 -1.26 -16.94 -9.77
C ARG A 123 -1.28 -17.05 -11.30
N GLU A 124 -1.41 -15.91 -11.99
CA GLU A 124 -1.54 -15.85 -13.44
C GLU A 124 -0.21 -15.59 -14.16
N ARG A 125 0.90 -15.39 -13.43
CA ARG A 125 2.24 -15.12 -13.96
C ARG A 125 2.28 -13.97 -14.98
N TRP A 126 1.61 -12.85 -14.69
CA TRP A 126 1.47 -11.73 -15.63
C TRP A 126 2.76 -10.98 -16.00
N TRP A 127 3.91 -11.37 -15.44
CA TRP A 127 5.22 -10.91 -15.88
C TRP A 127 5.76 -11.68 -17.09
N GLU A 128 5.14 -12.80 -17.47
CA GLU A 128 5.58 -13.60 -18.60
C GLU A 128 5.01 -13.10 -19.92
N LEU A 129 5.83 -13.15 -20.96
CA LEU A 129 5.41 -12.82 -22.30
C LEU A 129 4.52 -13.95 -22.86
N ILE A 130 3.23 -13.65 -23.10
CA ILE A 130 2.27 -14.63 -23.65
C ILE A 130 2.54 -14.89 -25.14
N LYS A 131 2.67 -13.81 -25.93
CA LYS A 131 2.98 -13.87 -27.36
C LYS A 131 3.83 -12.65 -27.76
N PRO A 132 4.74 -12.79 -28.73
CA PRO A 132 5.35 -11.62 -29.35
C PRO A 132 4.24 -10.79 -30.02
N VAL A 133 4.20 -9.51 -29.70
CA VAL A 133 3.29 -8.54 -30.31
C VAL A 133 4.15 -7.50 -30.99
N ASP A 134 3.88 -7.27 -32.27
CA ASP A 134 4.45 -6.15 -32.99
C ASP A 134 3.79 -4.87 -32.45
N VAL A 135 4.54 -4.13 -31.64
CA VAL A 135 4.06 -2.86 -31.09
C VAL A 135 4.22 -1.80 -32.18
N GLU A 136 3.12 -1.43 -32.81
CA GLU A 136 3.10 -0.30 -33.72
C GLU A 136 3.11 1.01 -32.91
N TYR A 137 4.11 1.85 -33.17
CA TYR A 137 4.19 3.17 -32.57
C TYR A 137 3.47 4.17 -33.46
N ASN A 138 2.42 4.81 -32.93
CA ASN A 138 1.48 5.67 -33.67
C ASN A 138 0.70 4.92 -34.76
N PRO A 139 -0.14 3.93 -34.38
CA PRO A 139 -0.99 3.22 -35.33
C PRO A 139 -1.94 4.19 -36.03
N ASP A 140 -2.31 3.90 -37.27
CA ASP A 140 -3.39 4.62 -37.93
C ASP A 140 -4.68 4.38 -37.12
N PRO A 141 -5.39 5.43 -36.66
CA PRO A 141 -6.68 5.24 -35.99
C PRO A 141 -7.70 4.45 -36.83
N ALA A 142 -7.52 4.37 -38.15
CA ALA A 142 -8.34 3.56 -39.04
C ALA A 142 -8.07 2.04 -38.93
N ASP A 143 -6.93 1.63 -38.38
CA ASP A 143 -6.56 0.22 -38.17
C ASP A 143 -7.10 -0.35 -36.83
N ASP A 144 -7.78 0.47 -36.03
CA ASP A 144 -8.53 0.01 -34.85
C ASP A 144 -9.80 -0.73 -35.31
N ASP A 145 -9.87 -2.04 -35.09
CA ASP A 145 -11.02 -2.91 -35.41
C ASP A 145 -12.22 -2.68 -34.46
N TYR A 146 -12.23 -1.56 -33.73
CA TYR A 146 -13.36 -1.12 -32.93
C TYR A 146 -14.53 -0.73 -33.84
N THR A 147 -15.56 -1.58 -33.87
CA THR A 147 -16.85 -1.25 -34.46
C THR A 147 -17.74 -0.61 -33.39
N GLU A 148 -18.20 0.62 -33.64
CA GLU A 148 -19.17 1.26 -32.75
C GLU A 148 -20.41 0.37 -32.59
N PRO A 149 -20.88 0.11 -31.36
CA PRO A 149 -22.12 -0.63 -31.16
C PRO A 149 -23.29 0.12 -31.82
N PRO A 150 -24.31 -0.58 -32.34
CA PRO A 150 -25.45 0.06 -32.97
C PRO A 150 -26.06 1.12 -32.06
N THR A 151 -26.13 2.36 -32.52
CA THR A 151 -26.88 3.40 -31.82
C THR A 151 -28.36 3.06 -31.92
N GLU A 152 -28.93 2.55 -30.83
CA GLU A 152 -30.37 2.42 -30.69
C GLU A 152 -30.93 3.85 -30.68
N LYS A 153 -31.47 4.29 -31.82
CA LYS A 153 -32.17 5.58 -31.92
C LYS A 153 -33.37 5.51 -30.98
N ALA A 154 -33.36 6.38 -29.96
CA ALA A 154 -34.49 6.62 -29.07
C ALA A 154 -35.76 7.04 -29.84
#